data_AF-A0A7X0Z983-F1
#
_entry.id   AF-A0A7X0Z983-F1
#
_cell.length_a   1.000
_cell.length_b   1.000
_cell.length_c   1.000
_cell.angle_alpha   90.00
_cell.angle_beta   90.00
_cell.angle_gamma   90.00
#
_symmetry.space_group_name_H-M   'P 1'
#
loop_
_entity.id
_entity.type
_entity.pdbx_description
1 polymer ?
#
loop_
_entity_poly.entity_id
_entity_poly.type
_entity_poly.pdbx_seq_one_letter_code
_entity_poly.pdbx_strand_id
1 'polypeptide(L)'
;MDDAEKARKKNQLLDQTTALNRKSAQCGYAIADLNQSRNAMGQFENEWRSIRNQHMGRDIVARIQLPQVFEGTVAQTFAQDFPNYVRLMDQNGAEIQGIIDQINRQIQKLEQFQGSLASQVSKINLQIAAL
;
A
#
# COMPACT_ATOMS: atom_id res chain seq x y z
N MET A 1 39.62 30.89 -12.06
CA MET A 1 38.59 30.25 -12.90
C MET A 1 38.01 31.36 -13.74
N ASP A 2 38.11 31.22 -15.06
CA ASP A 2 37.60 32.21 -16.02
C ASP A 2 36.06 32.22 -15.99
N ASP A 3 35.42 33.34 -16.37
CA ASP A 3 33.97 33.50 -16.35
C ASP A 3 33.28 32.47 -17.27
N ALA A 4 33.92 32.11 -18.38
CA ALA A 4 33.45 31.06 -19.27
C ALA A 4 33.45 29.67 -18.61
N GLU A 5 34.46 29.36 -17.77
CA GLU A 5 34.50 28.12 -17.02
C GLU A 5 33.42 28.09 -15.93
N LYS A 6 33.20 29.21 -15.23
CA LYS A 6 32.16 29.32 -14.19
C LYS A 6 30.77 29.08 -14.77
N ALA A 7 30.49 29.69 -15.92
CA ALA A 7 29.24 29.50 -16.64
C ALA A 7 29.01 28.04 -17.06
N ARG A 8 30.04 27.36 -17.60
CA ARG A 8 29.96 25.94 -17.97
C ARG A 8 29.66 25.06 -16.76
N LYS A 9 30.38 25.26 -15.65
CA LYS A 9 30.20 24.47 -14.43
C LYS A 9 28.81 24.71 -13.82
N LYS A 10 28.32 25.95 -13.82
CA LYS A 10 26.96 26.28 -13.38
C LYS A 10 25.91 25.53 -14.20
N ASN A 11 26.01 25.53 -15.54
CA ASN A 11 25.06 24.82 -16.41
C ASN A 11 25.08 23.31 -16.14
N GLN A 12 26.26 22.71 -15.98
CA GLN A 12 26.38 21.29 -15.64
C GLN A 12 25.68 20.94 -14.32
N LEU A 13 25.84 21.78 -13.29
CA LEU A 13 25.18 21.59 -12.00
C LEU A 13 23.65 21.77 -12.11
N LEU A 14 23.17 22.72 -12.92
CA LEU A 14 21.73 22.89 -13.18
C LEU A 14 21.11 21.69 -13.89
N ASP A 15 21.83 21.08 -14.83
CA ASP A 15 21.39 19.86 -15.52
C ASP A 15 21.27 18.69 -14.54
N GLN A 16 22.23 18.55 -13.61
CA GLN A 16 22.17 17.55 -12.53
C GLN A 16 20.96 17.78 -11.63
N THR A 17 20.69 19.01 -11.21
CA THR A 17 19.50 19.35 -10.42
C THR A 17 18.21 18.98 -11.15
N THR A 18 18.11 19.30 -12.45
CA THR A 18 16.97 18.93 -13.29
C THR A 18 16.77 17.41 -13.34
N ALA A 19 17.85 16.64 -13.51
CA ALA A 19 17.79 15.19 -13.54
C ALA A 19 17.34 14.58 -12.20
N LEU A 20 17.85 15.10 -11.07
CA LEU A 20 17.45 14.66 -9.73
C LEU A 20 15.98 15.00 -9.44
N ASN A 21 15.52 16.18 -9.84
CA ASN A 21 14.12 16.59 -9.69
C ASN A 21 13.18 15.70 -10.50
N ARG A 22 13.56 15.29 -11.72
CA ARG A 22 12.79 14.31 -12.51
C ARG A 22 12.68 12.96 -11.79
N LYS A 23 13.77 12.45 -11.22
CA LYS A 23 13.74 11.20 -10.43
C LYS A 23 12.85 11.34 -9.20
N SER A 24 12.89 12.48 -8.53
CA SER A 24 12.02 12.77 -7.39
C SER A 24 10.54 12.76 -7.80
N ALA A 25 10.20 13.38 -8.94
CA ALA A 25 8.84 13.35 -9.48
C ALA A 25 8.38 11.92 -9.82
N GLN A 26 9.25 11.09 -10.43
CA GLN A 26 8.96 9.68 -10.69
C GLN A 26 8.65 8.88 -9.42
N CYS A 27 9.40 9.13 -8.33
CA CYS A 27 9.09 8.54 -7.03
C CYS A 27 7.72 9.00 -6.52
N GLY A 28 7.38 10.28 -6.71
CA GLY A 28 6.08 10.84 -6.34
C GLY A 28 4.92 10.15 -7.05
N TYR A 29 5.05 9.89 -8.35
CA TYR A 29 4.04 9.11 -9.11
C TYR A 29 3.92 7.67 -8.58
N ALA A 30 5.05 6.98 -8.35
CA ALA A 30 5.02 5.62 -7.81
C ALA A 30 4.39 5.56 -6.41
N ILE A 31 4.65 6.55 -5.55
CA ILE A 31 4.01 6.67 -4.23
C ILE A 31 2.50 6.87 -4.37
N ALA A 32 2.06 7.70 -5.32
CA ALA A 32 0.63 7.92 -5.57
C ALA A 32 -0.07 6.63 -6.01
N ASP A 33 0.52 5.91 -6.96
CA ASP A 33 -0.01 4.63 -7.46
C ASP A 33 -0.09 3.58 -6.33
N LEU A 34 0.99 3.44 -5.54
CA LEU A 34 1.03 2.53 -4.39
C LEU A 34 -0.03 2.89 -3.34
N ASN A 35 -0.24 4.17 -3.06
CA ASN A 35 -1.29 4.61 -2.14
C ASN A 35 -2.69 4.28 -2.68
N GLN A 36 -2.92 4.42 -3.98
CA GLN A 36 -4.18 4.03 -4.60
C GLN A 36 -4.41 2.51 -4.45
N SER A 37 -3.41 1.69 -4.77
CA SER A 37 -3.51 0.24 -4.59
C SER A 37 -3.72 -0.15 -3.12
N ARG A 38 -3.02 0.50 -2.18
CA ARG A 38 -3.21 0.28 -0.74
C ARG A 38 -4.64 0.58 -0.31
N ASN A 39 -5.19 1.70 -0.76
CA ASN A 39 -6.55 2.12 -0.38
C ASN A 39 -7.60 1.15 -0.97
N ALA A 40 -7.42 0.69 -2.21
CA ALA A 40 -8.29 -0.32 -2.81
C ALA A 40 -8.23 -1.66 -2.04
N MET A 41 -7.02 -2.11 -1.67
CA MET A 41 -6.84 -3.32 -0.85
C MET A 41 -7.50 -3.17 0.53
N GLY A 42 -7.37 -2.01 1.18
CA GLY A 42 -8.03 -1.74 2.45
C GLY A 42 -9.56 -1.70 2.34
N GLN A 43 -10.11 -1.27 1.21
CA GLN A 43 -11.56 -1.37 0.95
C GLN A 43 -11.98 -2.83 0.84
N PHE A 44 -11.26 -3.65 0.05
CA PHE A 44 -11.54 -5.08 -0.06
C PHE A 44 -11.43 -5.79 1.29
N GLU A 45 -10.43 -5.46 2.11
CA GLU A 45 -10.28 -6.02 3.45
C GLU A 45 -11.50 -5.72 4.35
N ASN A 46 -11.98 -4.47 4.32
CA ASN A 46 -13.15 -4.05 5.09
C ASN A 46 -14.44 -4.72 4.60
N GLU A 47 -14.65 -4.80 3.29
CA GLU A 47 -15.78 -5.52 2.68
C GLU A 47 -15.74 -7.00 3.06
N TRP A 48 -14.57 -7.63 2.94
CA TRP A 48 -14.37 -9.03 3.27
C TRP A 48 -14.64 -9.31 4.75
N ARG A 49 -14.16 -8.45 5.64
CA ARG A 49 -14.41 -8.52 7.09
C ARG A 49 -15.90 -8.33 7.41
N SER A 50 -16.58 -7.43 6.71
CA SER A 50 -18.03 -7.21 6.85
C SER A 50 -18.82 -8.46 6.46
N ILE A 51 -18.52 -9.05 5.29
CA ILE A 51 -19.15 -10.28 4.79
C ILE A 51 -18.95 -11.42 5.79
N ARG A 52 -17.71 -11.61 6.28
CA ARG A 52 -17.39 -12.60 7.31
C ARG A 52 -18.25 -12.41 8.57
N ASN A 53 -18.32 -11.19 9.09
CA ASN A 53 -19.08 -10.88 10.30
C ASN A 53 -20.59 -11.09 10.11
N GLN A 54 -21.13 -10.76 8.93
CA GLN A 54 -22.52 -11.05 8.60
C GLN A 54 -22.80 -12.56 8.54
N HIS A 55 -21.90 -13.34 7.93
CA HIS A 55 -22.03 -14.79 7.90
C HIS A 55 -21.97 -15.41 9.30
N MET A 56 -21.04 -14.97 10.16
CA MET A 56 -21.01 -15.45 11.54
C MET A 56 -22.26 -15.03 12.34
N GLY A 57 -22.75 -13.79 12.15
CA GLY A 57 -23.93 -13.29 12.85
C GLY A 57 -25.23 -14.02 12.45
N ARG A 58 -25.41 -14.32 11.16
CA ARG A 58 -26.56 -15.09 10.67
C ARG A 58 -26.57 -16.52 11.21
N ASP A 59 -25.41 -17.15 11.34
CA ASP A 59 -25.32 -18.52 11.85
C ASP A 59 -25.52 -18.64 13.36
N ILE A 60 -25.10 -17.64 14.16
CA ILE A 60 -25.48 -17.59 15.58
C ILE A 60 -27.01 -17.54 15.70
N VAL A 61 -27.67 -16.73 14.88
CA VAL A 61 -29.14 -16.62 14.86
C VAL A 61 -29.80 -17.93 14.37
N ALA A 62 -29.26 -18.58 13.35
CA ALA A 62 -29.77 -19.87 12.84
C ALA A 62 -29.58 -21.01 13.85
N ARG A 63 -28.45 -21.06 14.58
CA ARG A 63 -28.20 -22.04 15.66
C ARG A 63 -29.10 -21.82 16.88
N ILE A 64 -29.53 -20.59 17.15
CA ILE A 64 -30.48 -20.27 18.22
C ILE A 64 -31.93 -20.65 17.83
N GLN A 65 -32.27 -20.67 16.54
CA GLN A 65 -33.65 -20.84 16.07
C GLN A 65 -34.13 -22.27 15.75
N LEU A 66 -33.31 -23.31 15.89
CA LEU A 66 -33.74 -24.67 15.49
C LEU A 66 -33.70 -25.72 16.61
N PRO A 67 -34.80 -25.85 17.38
CA PRO A 67 -35.15 -27.11 18.02
C PRO A 67 -36.06 -28.01 17.17
N GLN A 68 -36.52 -27.63 15.96
CA GLN A 68 -37.58 -28.40 15.26
C GLN A 68 -37.37 -28.74 13.77
N VAL A 69 -36.87 -29.97 13.58
CA VAL A 69 -37.36 -31.11 12.76
C VAL A 69 -37.24 -31.13 11.22
N PHE A 70 -36.96 -30.07 10.44
CA PHE A 70 -36.90 -30.24 8.95
C PHE A 70 -35.57 -29.96 8.25
N GLU A 71 -34.52 -29.49 8.94
CA GLU A 71 -33.28 -29.03 8.30
C GLU A 71 -32.04 -29.92 8.55
N GLY A 72 -32.20 -31.06 9.21
CA GLY A 72 -31.09 -31.85 9.79
C GLY A 72 -29.95 -32.21 8.82
N THR A 73 -30.27 -32.60 7.58
CA THR A 73 -29.25 -33.06 6.62
C THR A 73 -28.55 -31.90 5.90
N VAL A 74 -29.29 -30.86 5.51
CA VAL A 74 -28.70 -29.69 4.82
C VAL A 74 -27.91 -28.83 5.81
N ALA A 75 -28.43 -28.65 7.03
CA ALA A 75 -27.73 -27.96 8.10
C ALA A 75 -26.46 -28.72 8.55
N GLN A 76 -26.45 -30.05 8.53
CA GLN A 76 -25.24 -30.84 8.83
C GLN A 76 -24.12 -30.61 7.81
N THR A 77 -24.43 -30.62 6.52
CA THR A 77 -23.42 -30.40 5.47
C THR A 77 -22.86 -28.98 5.54
N PHE A 78 -23.73 -27.97 5.68
CA PHE A 78 -23.28 -26.59 5.89
C PHE A 78 -22.47 -26.42 7.18
N ALA A 79 -22.83 -27.11 8.27
CA ALA A 79 -22.09 -27.06 9.53
C ALA A 79 -20.67 -27.66 9.43
N GLN A 80 -20.41 -28.58 8.50
CA GLN A 80 -19.09 -29.18 8.27
C GLN A 80 -18.19 -28.30 7.41
N ASP A 81 -18.73 -27.65 6.37
CA ASP A 81 -17.95 -26.82 5.46
C ASP A 81 -17.72 -25.39 5.96
N PHE A 82 -18.61 -24.89 6.82
CA PHE A 82 -18.55 -23.52 7.35
C PHE A 82 -17.24 -23.17 8.08
N PRO A 83 -16.69 -24.02 8.99
CA PRO A 83 -15.41 -23.74 9.62
C PRO A 83 -14.26 -23.59 8.59
N ASN A 84 -14.33 -24.34 7.49
CA ASN A 84 -13.33 -24.25 6.42
C ASN A 84 -13.43 -22.93 5.66
N TYR A 85 -14.64 -22.47 5.34
CA TYR A 85 -14.84 -21.19 4.67
C TYR A 85 -14.44 -20.00 5.54
N VAL A 86 -14.81 -19.99 6.83
CA VAL A 86 -14.39 -18.92 7.76
C VAL A 86 -12.87 -18.90 7.91
N ARG A 87 -12.22 -20.07 8.02
CA ARG A 87 -10.76 -20.16 8.06
C ARG A 87 -10.11 -19.63 6.79
N LEU A 88 -10.67 -19.96 5.61
CA LEU A 88 -10.19 -19.42 4.33
C LEU A 88 -10.34 -17.90 4.26
N MET A 89 -11.47 -17.38 4.77
CA MET A 89 -11.71 -15.94 4.87
C MET A 89 -10.67 -15.24 5.76
N ASP A 90 -10.33 -15.85 6.91
CA ASP A 90 -9.32 -15.34 7.83
C ASP A 90 -7.91 -15.36 7.21
N GLN A 91 -7.56 -16.44 6.50
CA GLN A 91 -6.29 -16.55 5.78
C GLN A 91 -6.16 -15.46 4.70
N ASN A 92 -7.17 -15.29 3.86
CA ASN A 92 -7.19 -14.24 2.84
C ASN A 92 -7.08 -12.85 3.46
N GLY A 93 -7.77 -12.60 4.58
CA GLY A 93 -7.65 -11.33 5.31
C GLY A 93 -6.23 -11.05 5.78
N ALA A 94 -5.55 -12.06 6.34
CA ALA A 94 -4.16 -11.95 6.77
C ALA A 94 -3.20 -11.71 5.59
N GLU A 95 -3.43 -12.36 4.44
CA GLU A 95 -2.64 -12.13 3.23
C GLU A 95 -2.81 -10.71 2.69
N ILE A 96 -4.05 -10.20 2.62
CA ILE A 96 -4.33 -8.82 2.20
C ILE A 96 -3.60 -7.83 3.12
N GLN A 97 -3.67 -8.03 4.44
CA GLN A 97 -2.95 -7.18 5.39
C GLN A 97 -1.43 -7.25 5.17
N GLY A 98 -0.90 -8.45 4.91
CA GLY A 98 0.52 -8.63 4.59
C GLY A 98 0.95 -7.85 3.34
N ILE A 99 0.11 -7.80 2.30
CA ILE A 99 0.36 -7.00 1.09
C ILE A 99 0.31 -5.51 1.41
N ILE A 100 -0.68 -5.04 2.18
CA ILE A 100 -0.77 -3.64 2.63
C ILE A 100 0.50 -3.22 3.37
N ASP A 101 1.01 -4.06 4.27
CA ASP A 101 2.23 -3.79 5.02
C ASP A 101 3.48 -3.76 4.12
N GLN A 102 3.53 -4.57 3.06
CA GLN A 102 4.59 -4.51 2.07
C GLN A 102 4.54 -3.22 1.24
N ILE A 103 3.34 -2.80 0.80
CA ILE A 103 3.13 -1.54 0.09
C ILE A 103 3.56 -0.36 0.96
N ASN A 104 3.16 -0.33 2.24
CA ASN A 104 3.57 0.72 3.17
C ASN A 104 5.10 0.82 3.31
N ARG A 105 5.78 -0.34 3.39
CA ARG A 105 7.25 -0.38 3.43
C ARG A 105 7.89 0.14 2.14
N GLN A 106 7.30 -0.12 0.98
CA GLN A 106 7.80 0.42 -0.29
C GLN A 106 7.61 1.94 -0.38
N ILE A 107 6.45 2.45 0.04
CA ILE A 107 6.18 3.89 0.13
C ILE A 107 7.24 4.57 1.01
N GLN A 108 7.47 4.06 2.23
CA GLN A 108 8.48 4.62 3.14
C GLN A 108 9.88 4.67 2.52
N LYS A 109 10.28 3.62 1.79
CA LYS A 109 11.59 3.59 1.09
C LYS A 109 11.66 4.65 0.00
N LEU A 110 10.59 4.84 -0.77
CA LEU A 110 10.52 5.87 -1.81
C LEU A 110 10.56 7.29 -1.23
N GLU A 111 9.87 7.53 -0.12
CA GLU A 111 9.89 8.82 0.60
C GLU A 111 11.29 9.12 1.15
N GLN A 112 11.96 8.14 1.76
CA GLN A 112 13.35 8.28 2.20
C GLN A 112 14.29 8.59 1.02
N PHE A 113 14.08 7.92 -0.12
CA PHE A 113 14.86 8.17 -1.32
C PHE A 113 14.62 9.58 -1.87
N GLN A 114 13.38 10.07 -1.92
CA GLN A 114 13.06 11.47 -2.26
C GLN A 114 13.76 12.46 -1.33
N GLY A 115 13.77 12.20 -0.01
CA GLY A 115 14.50 13.02 0.96
C GLY A 115 16.01 13.08 0.64
N SER A 116 16.60 11.95 0.25
CA SER A 116 18.00 11.89 -0.15
C SER A 116 18.28 12.69 -1.44
N LEU A 117 17.37 12.65 -2.41
CA LEU A 117 17.48 13.42 -3.66
C LEU A 117 17.36 14.93 -3.37
N ALA A 118 16.43 15.34 -2.50
CA ALA A 118 16.26 16.73 -2.09
C ALA A 118 17.53 17.27 -1.38
N SER A 119 18.15 16.46 -0.52
CA SER A 119 19.44 16.80 0.11
C SER A 119 20.56 17.00 -0.93
N GLN A 120 20.63 16.15 -1.95
CA GLN A 120 21.61 16.29 -3.03
C GLN A 120 21.38 17.57 -3.85
N VAL A 121 20.12 17.87 -4.21
CA VAL A 121 19.76 19.12 -4.90
C VAL A 121 20.15 20.34 -4.06
N SER A 122 19.89 20.32 -2.75
CA SER A 122 20.30 21.40 -1.84
C SER A 122 21.82 21.61 -1.85
N LYS A 123 22.61 20.54 -1.78
CA LYS A 123 24.08 20.61 -1.86
C LYS A 123 24.56 21.19 -3.20
N ILE A 124 23.94 20.79 -4.31
CA ILE A 124 24.27 21.33 -5.65
C ILE A 124 23.94 22.82 -5.71
N ASN A 125 22.79 23.24 -5.18
CA ASN A 125 22.42 24.66 -5.16
C ASN A 125 23.39 25.52 -4.33
N LEU A 126 23.90 25.00 -3.22
CA LEU A 126 24.97 25.66 -2.44
C LEU A 126 26.27 25.78 -3.25
N GLN A 127 26.63 24.74 -4.01
CA GLN A 127 27.79 24.80 -4.91
C GLN A 127 27.60 25.84 -6.01
N ILE A 128 26.41 25.94 -6.59
CA ILE A 128 26.08 26.96 -7.60
C ILE A 128 26.20 28.37 -7.01
N ALA A 129 25.74 28.58 -5.78
CA ALA A 129 25.83 29.88 -5.10
C ALA A 129 27.26 30.30 -4.76
N ALA A 130 28.18 29.34 -4.67
CA ALA A 130 29.59 29.56 -4.34
C ALA A 130 30.52 29.71 -5.57
N LEU A 131 30.00 29.57 -6.80
CA LEU A 131 30.74 29.76 -8.06
C LEU A 131 30.81 31.24 -8.44
#